data_AF-A0A1H6HQP7-F1
#
_entry.id   AF-A0A1H6HQP7-F1
#
_cell.length_a   1.000
_cell.length_b   1.000
_cell.length_c   1.000
_cell.angle_alpha   90.00
_cell.angle_beta   90.00
_cell.angle_gamma   90.00
#
_symmetry.space_group_name_H-M   'P 1'
#
loop_
_entity.id
_entity.type
_entity.pdbx_description
1 polymer ?
#
loop_
_entity_poly.entity_id
_entity_poly.type
_entity_poly.pdbx_seq_one_letter_code
_entity_poly.pdbx_strand_id
1 'polypeptide(L)'
;MALEDVTSTALQEAITDVVTEMRTARRKAIERHPSDRKRWEYDGRTWYWPGGEELPYFFELCDGEDEVLSALEARFGLTRVGVGTGRVALAVPVGNESIDAAATSGSITTPDGGESGPSEADRVIKLARYGPSAEMGDGRRQNRREQTLWATIAAHPFLPVIDADPDGDWILMPRVRVRTADDPETEPALRAVRETLNPYADRVHFDELKPENVGRWRGRDWLVDYGRPPTDGPERGVDRF
;
A
#
# COMPACT_ATOMS: atom_id res chain seq x y z
N MET A 1 21.39 11.43 -2.93
CA MET A 1 20.82 12.07 -1.73
C MET A 1 20.32 10.92 -0.87
N ALA A 2 21.02 10.60 0.22
CA ALA A 2 20.70 9.44 1.04
C ALA A 2 19.33 9.66 1.71
N LEU A 3 18.39 8.74 1.47
CA LEU A 3 17.17 8.60 2.27
C LEU A 3 17.54 7.66 3.42
N GLU A 4 18.30 8.16 4.40
CA GLU A 4 18.55 7.41 5.64
C GLU A 4 17.59 7.94 6.70
N ASP A 5 16.46 7.26 6.83
CA ASP A 5 15.65 7.24 8.06
C ASP A 5 14.82 5.96 8.03
N VAL A 6 15.21 5.01 8.88
CA VAL A 6 14.65 3.66 8.96
C VAL A 6 13.60 3.67 10.06
N THR A 7 12.42 3.09 9.81
CA THR A 7 11.41 2.89 10.86
C THR A 7 12.04 2.19 12.08
N SER A 8 11.65 2.58 13.30
CA SER A 8 12.23 1.98 14.51
C SER A 8 12.03 0.46 14.49
N THR A 9 13.02 -0.30 14.96
CA THR A 9 12.96 -1.78 14.99
C THR A 9 11.70 -2.26 15.73
N ALA A 10 11.33 -1.58 16.82
CA ALA A 10 10.11 -1.89 17.57
C ALA A 10 8.82 -1.72 16.74
N LEU A 11 8.77 -0.71 15.85
CA LEU A 11 7.64 -0.52 14.95
C LEU A 11 7.63 -1.59 13.85
N GLN A 12 8.79 -1.92 13.27
CA GLN A 12 8.91 -2.96 12.24
C GLN A 12 8.47 -4.34 12.76
N GLU A 13 8.92 -4.74 13.95
CA GLU A 13 8.51 -5.99 14.60
C GLU A 13 7.00 -6.01 14.84
N ALA A 14 6.46 -4.93 15.43
CA ALA A 14 5.03 -4.83 15.70
C ALA A 14 4.18 -4.85 14.42
N ILE A 15 4.63 -4.20 13.34
CA ILE A 15 3.96 -4.26 12.04
C ILE A 15 3.93 -5.69 11.51
N THR A 16 5.04 -6.41 11.59
CA THR A 16 5.16 -7.77 11.06
C THR A 16 4.21 -8.72 11.78
N ASP A 17 4.12 -8.62 13.10
CA ASP A 17 3.15 -9.37 13.91
C ASP A 17 1.70 -9.01 13.53
N VAL A 18 1.40 -7.72 13.43
CA VAL A 18 0.07 -7.22 13.07
C VAL A 18 -0.35 -7.67 11.67
N VAL A 19 0.54 -7.64 10.69
CA VAL A 19 0.24 -8.12 9.34
C VAL A 19 -0.08 -9.63 9.37
N THR A 20 0.67 -10.41 10.14
CA THR A 20 0.41 -11.85 10.31
C THR A 20 -0.96 -12.12 10.92
N GLU A 21 -1.31 -11.38 11.97
CA GLU A 21 -2.60 -11.49 12.64
C GLU A 21 -3.76 -11.02 11.74
N MET A 22 -3.63 -9.86 11.10
CA MET A 22 -4.59 -9.30 10.15
C MET A 22 -4.88 -10.29 9.01
N ARG A 23 -3.83 -10.83 8.39
CA ARG A 23 -3.96 -11.83 7.31
C ARG A 23 -4.67 -13.09 7.80
N THR A 24 -4.36 -13.55 9.02
CA THR A 24 -5.02 -14.70 9.64
C THR A 24 -6.50 -14.43 9.92
N ALA A 25 -6.84 -13.26 10.45
CA ALA A 25 -8.20 -12.83 10.73
C ALA A 25 -9.04 -12.77 9.44
N ARG A 26 -8.51 -12.13 8.39
CA ARG A 26 -9.20 -12.04 7.09
C ARG A 26 -9.40 -13.39 6.44
N ARG A 27 -8.39 -14.28 6.49
CA ARG A 27 -8.52 -15.65 5.98
C ARG A 27 -9.67 -16.39 6.66
N LYS A 28 -9.73 -16.37 8.00
CA LYS A 28 -10.82 -16.98 8.78
C LYS A 28 -12.18 -16.36 8.45
N ALA A 29 -12.24 -15.04 8.26
CA ALA A 29 -13.47 -14.35 7.90
C ALA A 29 -13.98 -14.79 6.51
N ILE A 30 -13.11 -14.83 5.51
CA ILE A 30 -13.45 -15.30 4.15
C ILE A 30 -13.88 -16.77 4.17
N GLU A 31 -13.21 -17.63 4.94
CA GLU A 31 -13.57 -19.06 5.07
C GLU A 31 -14.96 -19.29 5.67
N ARG A 32 -15.43 -18.37 6.53
CA ARG A 32 -16.79 -18.41 7.11
C ARG A 32 -17.88 -17.96 6.14
N HIS A 33 -17.52 -17.42 4.98
CA HIS A 33 -18.44 -17.08 3.90
C HIS A 33 -18.38 -18.16 2.82
N PRO A 34 -19.10 -19.29 3.00
CA PRO A 34 -19.15 -20.35 2.00
C PRO A 34 -19.78 -19.78 0.73
N SER A 35 -18.97 -19.70 -0.31
CA SER A 35 -19.36 -19.42 -1.68
C SER A 35 -18.88 -20.58 -2.53
N ASP A 36 -19.69 -21.00 -3.49
CA ASP A 36 -19.31 -22.07 -4.42
C ASP A 36 -18.10 -21.60 -5.23
N ARG A 37 -16.90 -22.03 -4.81
CA ARG A 37 -15.67 -21.67 -5.50
C ARG A 37 -15.70 -22.28 -6.90
N LYS A 38 -15.85 -21.43 -7.92
CA LYS A 38 -15.76 -21.86 -9.32
C LYS A 38 -14.46 -21.36 -9.90
N ARG A 39 -13.76 -22.23 -10.60
CA ARG A 39 -12.59 -21.91 -11.39
C ARG A 39 -12.94 -22.09 -12.87
N TRP A 40 -12.62 -21.13 -13.71
CA TRP A 40 -12.73 -21.27 -15.16
C TRP A 40 -11.57 -20.58 -15.87
N GLU A 41 -11.37 -20.92 -17.15
CA GLU A 41 -10.38 -20.27 -18.01
C GLU A 41 -11.12 -19.40 -19.04
N TYR A 42 -10.75 -18.13 -19.18
CA TYR A 42 -11.29 -17.21 -20.18
C TYR A 42 -10.20 -16.23 -20.61
N ASP A 43 -10.06 -16.02 -21.93
CA ASP A 43 -9.02 -15.18 -22.55
C ASP A 43 -7.58 -15.51 -22.09
N GLY A 44 -7.27 -16.80 -21.98
CA GLY A 44 -5.94 -17.27 -21.54
C GLY A 44 -5.63 -17.02 -20.06
N ARG A 45 -6.63 -16.58 -19.27
CA ARG A 45 -6.51 -16.32 -17.83
C ARG A 45 -7.38 -17.29 -17.04
N THR A 46 -6.91 -17.62 -15.84
CA THR A 46 -7.69 -18.36 -14.86
C THR A 46 -8.44 -17.40 -13.97
N TRP A 47 -9.76 -17.52 -13.95
CA TRP A 47 -10.66 -16.73 -13.12
C TRP A 47 -11.23 -17.57 -11.98
N TYR A 48 -11.56 -16.90 -10.88
CA TYR A 48 -12.12 -17.51 -9.69
C TYR A 48 -13.39 -16.76 -9.26
N TRP A 49 -14.42 -17.52 -8.90
CA TRP A 49 -15.63 -17.04 -8.26
C TRP A 49 -15.60 -17.44 -6.78
N PRO A 50 -16.09 -16.60 -5.86
CA PRO A 50 -16.55 -15.23 -6.07
C PRO A 50 -15.44 -14.34 -6.62
N GLY A 51 -15.82 -13.38 -7.46
CA GLY A 51 -14.90 -12.33 -7.84
C GLY A 51 -14.48 -11.56 -6.59
N GLY A 52 -13.33 -10.88 -6.66
CA GLY A 52 -12.85 -10.08 -5.54
C GLY A 52 -13.95 -9.16 -4.97
N GLU A 53 -14.59 -8.36 -5.83
CA GLU A 53 -15.63 -7.38 -5.45
C GLU A 53 -16.86 -7.98 -4.77
N GLU A 54 -17.08 -9.28 -4.91
CA GLU A 54 -18.23 -9.99 -4.32
C GLU A 54 -17.87 -10.68 -3.02
N LEU A 55 -16.58 -10.76 -2.69
CA LEU A 55 -16.14 -11.24 -1.39
C LEU A 55 -16.45 -10.18 -0.33
N PRO A 56 -16.99 -10.60 0.83
CA PRO A 56 -16.99 -9.75 2.01
C PRO A 56 -15.60 -9.20 2.29
N TYR A 57 -15.56 -7.96 2.76
CA TYR A 57 -14.31 -7.29 3.12
C TYR A 57 -13.40 -7.02 1.92
N PHE A 58 -13.94 -6.90 0.71
CA PHE A 58 -13.13 -6.51 -0.44
C PHE A 58 -12.53 -5.12 -0.22
N PHE A 59 -13.36 -4.08 -0.09
CA PHE A 59 -12.92 -2.72 0.26
C PHE A 59 -12.99 -2.39 1.75
N GLU A 60 -13.56 -3.29 2.54
CA GLU A 60 -13.77 -3.11 3.99
C GLU A 60 -12.85 -4.03 4.79
N LEU A 61 -12.65 -3.74 6.07
CA LEU A 61 -11.94 -4.62 7.00
C LEU A 61 -12.92 -5.58 7.65
N CYS A 62 -12.50 -6.82 7.93
CA CYS A 62 -13.23 -7.65 8.88
C CYS A 62 -12.91 -7.22 10.32
N ASP A 63 -13.79 -7.57 11.28
CA ASP A 63 -13.66 -7.17 12.69
C ASP A 63 -12.26 -7.48 13.26
N GLY A 64 -11.72 -8.66 12.94
CA GLY A 64 -10.39 -9.05 13.42
C GLY A 64 -9.23 -8.33 12.72
N GLU A 65 -9.41 -7.82 11.49
CA GLU A 65 -8.43 -6.90 10.89
C GLU A 65 -8.48 -5.55 11.60
N ASP A 66 -9.69 -5.02 11.82
CA ASP A 66 -9.90 -3.70 12.42
C ASP A 66 -9.41 -3.63 13.87
N GLU A 67 -9.66 -4.67 14.67
CA GLU A 67 -9.21 -4.75 16.07
C GLU A 67 -7.68 -4.66 16.19
N VAL A 68 -6.97 -5.49 15.41
CA VAL A 68 -5.50 -5.57 15.45
C VAL A 68 -4.88 -4.28 14.90
N LEU A 69 -5.44 -3.72 13.81
CA LEU A 69 -4.99 -2.44 13.27
C LEU A 69 -5.21 -1.29 14.25
N SER A 70 -6.38 -1.24 14.90
CA SER A 70 -6.69 -0.21 15.90
C SER A 70 -5.73 -0.25 17.09
N ALA A 71 -5.31 -1.45 17.51
CA ALA A 71 -4.30 -1.61 18.55
C ALA A 71 -2.92 -1.07 18.12
N LEU A 72 -2.51 -1.33 16.87
CA LEU A 72 -1.27 -0.79 16.31
C LEU A 72 -1.32 0.74 16.19
N GLU A 73 -2.43 1.27 15.67
CA GLU A 73 -2.69 2.70 15.53
C GLU A 73 -2.61 3.41 16.89
N ALA A 74 -3.27 2.87 17.91
CA ALA A 74 -3.22 3.42 19.27
C ALA A 74 -1.82 3.36 19.89
N ARG A 75 -1.09 2.25 19.68
CA ARG A 75 0.24 2.04 20.28
C ARG A 75 1.29 2.97 19.68
N PHE A 76 1.24 3.22 18.38
CA PHE A 76 2.25 3.98 17.65
C PHE A 76 1.72 5.28 17.04
N GLY A 77 0.56 5.77 17.49
CA GLY A 77 -0.04 7.01 16.99
C GLY A 77 -0.22 7.04 15.47
N LEU A 78 -0.43 5.90 14.82
CA LEU A 78 -0.60 5.83 13.37
C LEU A 78 -2.03 6.20 13.01
N THR A 79 -2.24 6.66 11.77
CA THR A 79 -3.58 6.96 11.28
C THR A 79 -3.86 6.18 10.01
N ARG A 80 -4.99 5.48 9.97
CA ARG A 80 -5.45 4.83 8.74
C ARG A 80 -5.81 5.87 7.69
N VAL A 81 -5.19 5.78 6.52
CA VAL A 81 -5.41 6.70 5.40
C VAL A 81 -6.01 6.03 4.17
N GLY A 82 -6.08 4.71 4.15
CA GLY A 82 -6.77 3.98 3.09
C GLY A 82 -6.92 2.50 3.38
N VAL A 83 -8.02 1.92 2.91
CA VAL A 83 -8.24 0.47 2.87
C VAL A 83 -8.54 0.10 1.43
N GLY A 84 -7.69 -0.72 0.86
CA GLY A 84 -7.86 -1.28 -0.47
C GLY A 84 -8.05 -2.78 -0.40
N THR A 85 -8.39 -3.35 -1.56
CA THR A 85 -8.57 -4.79 -1.77
C THR A 85 -7.46 -5.65 -1.17
N GLY A 86 -6.20 -5.28 -1.43
CA GLY A 86 -5.05 -6.05 -0.97
C GLY A 86 -4.24 -5.40 0.13
N ARG A 87 -4.45 -4.12 0.45
CA ARG A 87 -3.55 -3.37 1.34
C ARG A 87 -4.30 -2.40 2.24
N VAL A 88 -3.75 -2.15 3.42
CA VAL A 88 -4.15 -1.04 4.30
C VAL A 88 -3.00 -0.04 4.34
N ALA A 89 -3.30 1.24 4.19
CA ALA A 89 -2.31 2.32 4.28
C ALA A 89 -2.43 3.03 5.63
N LEU A 90 -1.33 3.12 6.36
CA LEU A 90 -1.21 3.85 7.63
C LEU A 90 -0.23 5.00 7.47
N ALA A 91 -0.63 6.21 7.84
CA ALA A 91 0.27 7.35 7.94
C ALA A 91 1.08 7.26 9.24
N VAL A 92 2.39 7.53 9.13
CA VAL A 92 3.32 7.62 10.25
C VAL A 92 3.56 9.09 10.56
N PRO A 93 3.28 9.56 11.79
CA PRO A 93 3.54 10.95 12.17
C PRO A 93 5.04 11.21 12.28
N VAL A 94 5.45 12.41 11.89
CA VAL A 94 6.82 12.89 12.02
C VAL A 94 7.19 12.96 13.50
N GLY A 95 8.29 12.30 13.91
CA GLY A 95 8.79 12.31 15.30
C GLY A 95 8.52 11.05 16.13
N ASN A 96 7.71 10.10 15.65
CA ASN A 96 7.51 8.80 16.32
C ASN A 96 8.68 7.81 16.15
N GLU A 97 9.73 8.22 15.44
CA GLU A 97 10.98 7.49 15.27
C GLU A 97 11.82 7.44 16.56
N SER A 98 11.41 8.15 17.62
CA SER A 98 12.17 8.35 18.86
C SER A 98 11.57 7.74 20.14
N ILE A 99 10.54 6.89 20.05
CA ILE A 99 10.01 6.19 21.25
C ILE A 99 10.91 5.00 21.62
N ASP A 100 12.15 5.32 21.96
CA ASP A 100 13.09 4.51 22.74
C ASP A 100 13.99 5.45 23.56
N ALA A 101 13.38 6.36 24.33
CA ALA A 101 14.01 6.99 25.49
C ALA A 101 12.96 7.63 26.40
N ALA A 102 12.71 6.97 27.53
CA ALA A 102 12.11 7.52 28.75
C ALA A 102 10.63 7.95 28.69
N ALA A 103 9.83 7.23 29.46
CA ALA A 103 8.71 7.82 30.17
C ALA A 103 9.17 9.12 30.86
N THR A 104 8.61 10.28 30.51
CA THR A 104 8.34 11.43 31.39
C THR A 104 7.57 12.51 30.62
N SER A 105 6.30 12.69 31.00
CA SER A 105 5.58 13.95 31.19
C SER A 105 5.70 15.09 30.15
N GLY A 106 4.60 15.30 29.42
CA GLY A 106 3.97 16.63 29.31
C GLY A 106 4.38 17.55 28.16
N SER A 107 3.51 17.65 27.14
CA SER A 107 2.92 18.90 26.63
C SER A 107 2.39 18.67 25.22
N ILE A 108 1.09 18.37 25.10
CA ILE A 108 0.39 18.33 23.83
C ILE A 108 0.09 19.78 23.43
N THR A 109 0.89 20.34 22.54
CA THR A 109 0.49 21.53 21.77
C THR A 109 -0.33 21.06 20.57
N THR A 110 -1.64 21.30 20.63
CA THR A 110 -2.54 21.20 19.47
C THR A 110 -2.14 22.22 18.40
N PRO A 111 -1.90 21.83 17.14
CA PRO A 111 -1.80 22.78 16.05
C PRO A 111 -3.20 23.23 15.63
N ASP A 112 -3.30 24.53 15.46
CA ASP A 112 -4.42 25.34 15.05
C ASP A 112 -4.80 25.08 13.56
N GLY A 113 -6.06 24.72 13.32
CA GLY A 113 -6.96 25.26 12.29
C GLY A 113 -6.56 25.50 10.83
N GLY A 114 -5.44 24.99 10.29
CA GLY A 114 -5.11 25.09 8.86
C GLY A 114 -5.05 23.72 8.19
N GLU A 115 -5.67 23.56 7.01
CA GLU A 115 -5.52 22.38 6.14
C GLU A 115 -4.04 22.20 5.75
N SER A 116 -3.28 21.59 6.65
CA SER A 116 -1.87 21.29 6.47
C SER A 116 -1.82 19.95 5.76
N GLY A 117 -1.56 19.99 4.46
CA GLY A 117 -1.30 18.78 3.67
C GLY A 117 -0.10 18.00 4.23
N PRO A 118 0.09 16.74 3.81
CA PRO A 118 1.19 15.92 4.29
C PRO A 118 2.54 16.63 4.10
N SER A 119 3.38 16.64 5.13
CA SER A 119 4.71 17.24 5.06
C SER A 119 5.67 16.38 4.24
N GLU A 120 6.79 16.91 3.77
CA GLU A 120 7.81 16.12 3.06
C GLU A 120 8.46 15.02 3.94
N ALA A 121 8.34 15.15 5.27
CA ALA A 121 8.78 14.17 6.25
C ALA A 121 7.72 13.09 6.54
N ASP A 122 6.47 13.29 6.12
CA ASP A 122 5.41 12.30 6.35
C ASP A 122 5.71 11.01 5.57
N ARG A 123 5.32 9.89 6.18
CA ARG A 123 5.46 8.56 5.58
C ARG A 123 4.12 7.83 5.58
N VAL A 124 4.03 6.85 4.69
CA VAL A 124 2.93 5.90 4.64
C VAL A 124 3.48 4.48 4.62
N ILE A 125 2.88 3.61 5.41
CA ILE A 125 3.15 2.18 5.43
C ILE A 125 1.97 1.48 4.76
N LYS A 126 2.24 0.69 3.72
CA LYS A 126 1.22 -0.15 3.08
C LYS A 126 1.33 -1.59 3.59
N LEU A 127 0.41 -2.00 4.44
CA LEU A 127 0.31 -3.33 5.06
C LEU A 127 -0.41 -4.31 4.14
N ALA A 128 0.18 -5.48 3.89
CA ALA A 128 -0.38 -6.50 3.01
C ALA A 128 -1.53 -7.28 3.67
N ARG A 129 -2.73 -7.15 3.13
CA ARG A 129 -3.88 -7.98 3.50
C ARG A 129 -3.82 -9.35 2.84
N TYR A 130 -4.55 -10.31 3.40
CA TYR A 130 -4.69 -11.63 2.79
C TYR A 130 -5.70 -11.58 1.64
N GLY A 131 -5.36 -12.25 0.55
CA GLY A 131 -6.27 -12.57 -0.53
C GLY A 131 -5.84 -13.87 -1.20
N PRO A 132 -6.76 -14.69 -1.72
CA PRO A 132 -6.39 -15.96 -2.37
C PRO A 132 -5.62 -15.79 -3.69
N SER A 133 -5.63 -14.60 -4.29
CA SER A 133 -4.87 -14.26 -5.51
C SER A 133 -4.62 -12.74 -5.57
N ALA A 134 -3.81 -12.29 -6.55
CA ALA A 134 -3.60 -10.86 -6.79
C ALA A 134 -4.93 -10.11 -7.07
N GLU A 135 -5.82 -10.71 -7.86
CA GLU A 135 -7.15 -10.17 -8.17
C GLU A 135 -8.13 -10.24 -6.97
N MET A 136 -7.86 -11.14 -6.02
CA MET A 136 -8.66 -11.30 -4.79
C MET A 136 -7.97 -10.70 -3.55
N GLY A 137 -7.02 -9.77 -3.74
CA GLY A 137 -6.45 -8.97 -2.64
C GLY A 137 -5.24 -9.55 -1.91
N ASP A 138 -4.39 -10.32 -2.59
CA ASP A 138 -3.07 -10.67 -2.04
C ASP A 138 -2.11 -9.47 -2.11
N GLY A 139 -2.04 -8.71 -1.01
CA GLY A 139 -1.19 -7.52 -0.91
C GLY A 139 0.31 -7.79 -0.98
N ARG A 140 0.77 -8.99 -0.57
CA ARG A 140 2.22 -9.30 -0.51
C ARG A 140 2.86 -9.26 -1.88
N ARG A 141 2.15 -9.76 -2.90
CA ARG A 141 2.63 -9.73 -4.29
C ARG A 141 2.76 -8.31 -4.80
N GLN A 142 1.79 -7.45 -4.49
CA GLN A 142 1.83 -6.03 -4.88
C GLN A 142 3.02 -5.33 -4.24
N ASN A 143 3.23 -5.52 -2.94
CA ASN A 143 4.36 -4.95 -2.20
C ASN A 143 5.72 -5.44 -2.74
N ARG A 144 5.92 -6.75 -2.93
CA ARG A 144 7.16 -7.30 -3.52
C ARG A 144 7.44 -6.76 -4.91
N ARG A 145 6.39 -6.55 -5.71
CA ARG A 145 6.53 -5.97 -7.05
C ARG A 145 6.99 -4.52 -6.98
N GLU A 146 6.37 -3.70 -6.14
CA GLU A 146 6.79 -2.30 -5.96
C GLU A 146 8.26 -2.22 -5.50
N GLN A 147 8.64 -3.05 -4.53
CA GLN A 147 10.04 -3.16 -4.10
C GLN A 147 10.97 -3.52 -5.27
N THR A 148 10.62 -4.55 -6.04
CA THR A 148 11.45 -5.04 -7.15
C THR A 148 11.60 -4.00 -8.26
N LEU A 149 10.49 -3.35 -8.65
CA LEU A 149 10.49 -2.30 -9.66
C LEU A 149 11.32 -1.10 -9.21
N TRP A 150 11.13 -0.66 -7.97
CA TRP A 150 11.90 0.44 -7.40
C TRP A 150 13.39 0.10 -7.31
N ALA A 151 13.76 -1.07 -6.79
CA ALA A 151 15.16 -1.49 -6.69
C ALA A 151 15.85 -1.60 -8.06
N THR A 152 15.09 -1.97 -9.10
CA THR A 152 15.63 -2.14 -10.46
C THR A 152 15.77 -0.81 -11.21
N ILE A 153 14.80 0.08 -11.06
CA ILE A 153 14.74 1.34 -11.85
C ILE A 153 15.35 2.50 -11.07
N ALA A 154 15.12 2.56 -9.76
CA ALA A 154 15.65 3.53 -8.80
C ALA A 154 15.50 5.00 -9.27
N ALA A 155 14.44 5.30 -10.00
CA ALA A 155 14.25 6.58 -10.67
C ALA A 155 12.77 6.94 -10.81
N HIS A 156 12.56 8.23 -11.11
CA HIS A 156 11.29 8.77 -11.57
C HIS A 156 10.82 7.97 -12.81
N PRO A 157 9.51 7.63 -12.91
CA PRO A 157 8.37 8.23 -12.20
C PRO A 157 7.84 7.46 -10.99
N PHE A 158 8.53 6.42 -10.52
CA PHE A 158 8.07 5.59 -9.40
C PHE A 158 8.35 6.28 -8.06
N LEU A 159 7.32 6.48 -7.24
CA LEU A 159 7.52 7.02 -5.90
C LEU A 159 8.45 6.07 -5.12
N PRO A 160 9.51 6.57 -4.45
CA PRO A 160 10.48 5.70 -3.80
C PRO A 160 9.89 4.77 -2.75
N VAL A 161 10.36 3.53 -2.71
CA VAL A 161 10.26 2.67 -1.53
C VAL A 161 11.46 2.99 -0.64
N ILE A 162 11.19 3.44 0.58
CA ILE A 162 12.21 3.83 1.57
C ILE A 162 12.72 2.60 2.31
N ASP A 163 11.79 1.76 2.73
CA ASP A 163 12.05 0.56 3.51
C ASP A 163 10.95 -0.47 3.24
N ALA A 164 11.23 -1.74 3.49
CA ALA A 164 10.28 -2.81 3.22
C ALA A 164 10.62 -4.12 3.92
N ASP A 165 9.58 -4.91 4.16
CA ASP A 165 9.73 -6.31 4.53
C ASP A 165 10.04 -7.18 3.27
N PRO A 166 11.04 -8.07 3.34
CA PRO A 166 11.44 -8.92 2.20
C PRO A 166 10.34 -9.91 1.75
N ASP A 167 9.44 -10.32 2.64
CA ASP A 167 8.32 -11.21 2.33
C ASP A 167 7.12 -10.45 1.72
N GLY A 168 7.19 -9.12 1.69
CA GLY A 168 6.18 -8.22 1.16
C GLY A 168 5.08 -7.87 2.15
N ASP A 169 5.26 -8.13 3.45
CA ASP A 169 4.23 -7.83 4.44
C ASP A 169 3.96 -6.35 4.57
N TRP A 170 4.95 -5.51 4.34
CA TRP A 170 4.79 -4.07 4.31
C TRP A 170 5.84 -3.38 3.42
N ILE A 171 5.51 -2.16 2.99
CA ILE A 171 6.44 -1.21 2.39
C ILE A 171 6.23 0.18 3.00
N LEU A 172 7.31 0.93 3.16
CA LEU A 172 7.33 2.30 3.62
C LEU A 172 7.65 3.23 2.45
N MET A 173 6.85 4.26 2.26
CA MET A 173 6.99 5.23 1.17
C MET A 173 6.82 6.66 1.71
N PRO A 174 7.29 7.68 0.98
CA PRO A 174 6.88 9.06 1.25
C PRO A 174 5.36 9.17 1.20
N ARG A 175 4.76 9.91 2.13
CA ARG A 175 3.34 10.25 2.03
C ARG A 175 3.17 11.41 1.05
N VAL A 176 2.22 11.26 0.16
CA VAL A 176 1.90 12.29 -0.84
C VAL A 176 0.40 12.53 -0.87
N ARG A 177 0.00 13.77 -1.14
CA ARG A 177 -1.39 14.07 -1.51
C ARG A 177 -1.56 13.65 -2.97
N VAL A 178 -2.47 12.71 -3.21
CA VAL A 178 -2.81 12.25 -4.55
C VAL A 178 -3.75 13.24 -5.23
N ARG A 179 -3.80 13.17 -6.56
CA ARG A 179 -4.68 14.01 -7.38
C ARG A 179 -6.13 13.54 -7.30
N THR A 180 -7.05 14.42 -7.67
CA THR A 180 -8.49 14.12 -7.79
C THR A 180 -8.92 14.35 -9.22
N ALA A 181 -9.91 13.61 -9.72
CA ALA A 181 -10.40 13.74 -11.09
C ALA A 181 -10.82 15.18 -11.45
N ASP A 182 -11.34 15.92 -10.47
CA ASP A 182 -11.84 17.28 -10.68
C ASP A 182 -10.76 18.38 -10.59
N ASP A 183 -9.51 18.05 -10.26
CA ASP A 183 -8.40 19.03 -10.23
C ASP A 183 -7.94 19.33 -11.67
N PRO A 184 -7.95 20.60 -12.13
CA PRO A 184 -7.51 20.96 -13.49
C PRO A 184 -6.06 20.57 -13.79
N GLU A 185 -5.22 20.40 -12.77
CA GLU A 185 -3.83 19.98 -12.91
C GLU A 185 -3.66 18.45 -13.07
N THR A 186 -4.73 17.67 -12.89
CA THR A 186 -4.70 16.21 -12.94
C THR A 186 -4.35 15.68 -14.34
N GLU A 187 -5.03 16.16 -15.37
CA GLU A 187 -4.75 15.72 -16.76
C GLU A 187 -3.32 16.05 -17.21
N PRO A 188 -2.79 17.28 -17.00
CA PRO A 188 -1.38 17.57 -17.20
C PRO A 188 -0.44 16.64 -16.43
N ALA A 189 -0.71 16.37 -15.15
CA ALA A 189 0.12 15.50 -14.32
C ALA A 189 0.12 14.04 -14.82
N LEU A 190 -1.05 13.49 -15.16
CA LEU A 190 -1.19 12.16 -15.73
C LEU A 190 -0.41 12.05 -17.05
N ARG A 191 -0.47 13.06 -17.92
CA ARG A 191 0.31 13.10 -19.16
C ARG A 191 1.81 13.10 -18.89
N ALA A 192 2.29 13.94 -17.98
CA ALA A 192 3.71 14.03 -17.63
C ALA A 192 4.25 12.69 -17.05
N VAL A 193 3.48 12.06 -16.17
CA VAL A 193 3.82 10.73 -15.62
C VAL A 193 3.80 9.68 -16.73
N ARG A 194 2.79 9.69 -17.63
CA ARG A 194 2.72 8.77 -18.78
C ARG A 194 3.95 8.85 -19.67
N GLU A 195 4.35 10.06 -20.04
CA GLU A 195 5.52 10.29 -20.89
C GLU A 195 6.79 9.74 -20.25
N THR A 196 6.92 9.86 -18.93
CA THR A 196 8.08 9.34 -18.20
C THR A 196 7.99 7.83 -17.93
N LEU A 197 6.79 7.24 -17.93
CA LEU A 197 6.57 5.80 -17.83
C LEU A 197 6.85 5.06 -19.14
N ASN A 198 6.74 5.71 -20.29
CA ASN A 198 6.89 5.07 -21.61
C ASN A 198 8.16 4.21 -21.78
N PRO A 199 9.35 4.59 -21.27
CA PRO A 199 10.54 3.74 -21.33
C PRO A 199 10.42 2.41 -20.56
N TYR A 200 9.43 2.28 -19.68
CA TYR A 200 9.19 1.12 -18.82
C TYR A 200 7.83 0.45 -19.12
N ALA A 201 7.27 0.71 -20.30
CA ALA A 201 5.93 0.28 -20.67
C ALA A 201 5.71 -1.25 -20.62
N ASP A 202 6.78 -2.04 -20.75
CA ASP A 202 6.79 -3.50 -20.63
C ASP A 202 6.74 -4.00 -19.17
N ARG A 203 6.89 -3.10 -18.19
CA ARG A 203 7.03 -3.44 -16.75
C ARG A 203 5.87 -2.96 -15.89
N VAL A 204 5.10 -1.99 -16.38
CA VAL A 204 4.00 -1.33 -15.67
C VAL A 204 2.65 -1.58 -16.34
N HIS A 205 1.59 -1.66 -15.53
CA HIS A 205 0.24 -1.69 -16.04
C HIS A 205 -0.29 -0.25 -16.19
N PHE A 206 -0.58 0.20 -17.41
CA PHE A 206 -1.02 1.59 -17.62
C PHE A 206 -2.40 1.92 -17.05
N ASP A 207 -3.24 0.92 -16.75
CA ASP A 207 -4.48 1.17 -16.01
C ASP A 207 -4.22 1.64 -14.56
N GLU A 208 -3.00 1.49 -14.03
CA GLU A 208 -2.65 2.10 -12.75
C GLU A 208 -2.46 3.62 -12.85
N LEU A 209 -2.37 4.17 -14.07
CA LEU A 209 -2.24 5.61 -14.27
C LEU A 209 -3.61 6.31 -14.18
N LYS A 210 -4.03 6.56 -12.95
CA LYS A 210 -5.28 7.23 -12.58
C LYS A 210 -5.01 8.37 -11.60
N PRO A 211 -5.91 9.37 -11.46
CA PRO A 211 -5.72 10.50 -10.56
C PRO A 211 -5.29 10.10 -9.14
N GLU A 212 -5.97 9.11 -8.57
CA GLU A 212 -5.74 8.60 -7.22
C GLU A 212 -4.38 7.93 -7.03
N ASN A 213 -3.69 7.57 -8.12
CA ASN A 213 -2.39 6.93 -8.11
C ASN A 213 -1.24 7.88 -8.47
N VAL A 214 -1.54 9.17 -8.72
CA VAL A 214 -0.52 10.19 -8.98
C VAL A 214 -0.46 11.17 -7.83
N GLY A 215 0.72 11.36 -7.26
CA GLY A 215 0.96 12.28 -6.15
C GLY A 215 2.15 13.19 -6.40
N ARG A 216 2.10 14.40 -5.83
CA ARG A 216 3.20 15.37 -5.95
C ARG A 216 4.16 15.22 -4.78
N TRP A 217 5.46 15.08 -5.08
CA TRP A 217 6.53 14.97 -4.08
C TRP A 217 7.80 15.63 -4.58
N ARG A 218 8.43 16.46 -3.75
CA ARG A 218 9.66 17.23 -4.09
C ARG A 218 9.56 17.94 -5.44
N GLY A 219 8.40 18.56 -5.69
CA GLY A 219 8.12 19.36 -6.89
C GLY A 219 7.85 18.58 -8.18
N ARG A 220 7.73 17.25 -8.14
CA ARG A 220 7.42 16.39 -9.30
C ARG A 220 6.18 15.54 -9.06
N ASP A 221 5.52 15.11 -10.12
CA ASP A 221 4.42 14.14 -10.06
C ASP A 221 4.98 12.71 -10.19
N TRP A 222 4.52 11.82 -9.33
CA TRP A 222 5.00 10.44 -9.18
C TRP A 222 3.85 9.46 -9.20
N LEU A 223 4.09 8.27 -9.73
CA LEU A 223 3.21 7.13 -9.59
C LEU A 223 3.40 6.50 -8.20
N VAL A 224 2.34 6.44 -7.40
CA VAL A 224 2.38 6.02 -5.99
C VAL A 224 2.00 4.55 -5.79
N ASP A 225 1.29 3.97 -6.76
CA ASP A 225 0.87 2.58 -6.80
C ASP A 225 1.26 1.98 -8.16
N TYR A 226 2.14 1.01 -8.12
CA TYR A 226 2.71 0.38 -9.31
C TYR A 226 2.96 -1.13 -9.09
N GLY A 227 2.22 -1.71 -8.13
CA GLY A 227 2.31 -3.12 -7.76
C GLY A 227 1.59 -4.07 -8.71
N ARG A 228 0.88 -3.56 -9.73
CA ARG A 228 0.16 -4.39 -10.72
C ARG A 228 1.06 -4.84 -11.87
N PRO A 229 1.01 -6.13 -12.28
CA PRO A 229 1.74 -6.62 -13.44
C PRO A 229 1.29 -6.00 -14.77
N PRO A 230 2.19 -5.77 -15.76
CA PRO A 230 1.93 -5.10 -17.04
C PRO A 230 0.99 -5.88 -17.95
N THR A 231 0.84 -7.17 -17.70
CA THR A 231 -0.11 -8.04 -18.36
C THR A 231 -0.96 -8.67 -17.29
N ASP A 232 -2.26 -8.76 -17.52
CA ASP A 232 -3.19 -9.46 -16.64
C ASP A 232 -3.05 -11.00 -16.70
N GLY A 233 -1.92 -11.52 -17.18
CA GLY A 233 -1.63 -12.95 -17.17
C GLY A 233 -1.21 -13.41 -15.77
N PRO A 234 -1.45 -14.67 -15.40
CA PRO A 234 -0.79 -15.24 -14.23
C PRO A 234 0.72 -15.13 -14.46
N GLU A 235 1.43 -14.42 -13.57
CA GLU A 235 2.89 -14.45 -13.57
C GLU A 235 3.32 -15.93 -13.50
N ARG A 236 4.08 -16.37 -14.52
CA ARG A 236 4.69 -17.69 -14.50
C ARG A 236 5.80 -17.67 -13.45
N GLY A 237 5.43 -17.92 -12.19
CA GLY A 237 6.33 -17.82 -11.06
C GLY A 237 5.69 -18.39 -9.80
N VAL A 238 6.02 -19.65 -9.58
CA VAL A 238 6.02 -20.45 -8.33
C VAL A 238 5.59 -19.69 -7.07
N ASP A 239 4.35 -19.90 -6.66
CA ASP A 239 4.01 -20.36 -5.31
C ASP A 239 2.55 -20.80 -5.33
N ARG A 240 2.38 -22.12 -5.39
CA ARG A 240 1.11 -22.78 -5.07
C ARG A 240 1.05 -22.86 -3.54
N PHE A 241 -0.14 -22.55 -3.02
CA PHE A 241 -0.61 -22.68 -1.63
C PHE A 241 -0.44 -21.43 -0.75
#